data_AF-A0A379GEH6-F1
#
_entry.id   AF-A0A379GEH6-F1
#
_cell.length_a   1.000
_cell.length_b   1.000
_cell.length_c   1.000
_cell.angle_alpha   90.00
_cell.angle_beta   90.00
_cell.angle_gamma   90.00
#
_symmetry.space_group_name_H-M   'P 1'
#
loop_
_entity.id
_entity.type
_entity.pdbx_description
1 polymer ?
#
loop_
_entity_poly.entity_id
_entity_poly.type
_entity_poly.pdbx_seq_one_letter_code
_entity_poly.pdbx_strand_id
1 'polypeptide(L)' 'MQNQVAQSMKNSIKVYLVNSFTRDHCGGNPAGVVLNPPKLTTEQKIAIAQQVGFSETAFVYSGDDTDFKVDFFYC' A
#
# COMPACT_ATOMS: atom_id res chain seq x y z
N MET A 1 -32.85 21.83 5.92
CA MET A 1 -32.93 20.40 5.58
C MET A 1 -32.38 20.23 4.18
N GLN A 2 -31.46 19.25 4.00
CA GLN A 2 -30.79 18.86 2.74
C GLN A 2 -29.69 19.87 2.32
N ASN A 3 -28.39 19.57 2.28
CA ASN A 3 -27.69 18.37 1.82
C ASN A 3 -26.51 18.00 2.74
N GLN A 4 -26.61 16.82 3.36
CA GLN A 4 -25.51 16.14 4.07
C GLN A 4 -24.91 15.00 3.22
N VAL A 5 -25.00 15.09 1.88
CA VAL A 5 -24.67 13.97 0.98
C VAL A 5 -23.70 14.41 -0.12
N ALA A 6 -22.42 14.58 0.26
CA ALA A 6 -21.21 14.54 -0.58
C ALA A 6 -20.08 15.18 0.25
N GLN A 7 -19.12 14.52 0.88
CA GLN A 7 -18.47 13.24 0.61
C GLN A 7 -18.11 12.63 1.98
N SER A 8 -18.53 11.39 2.24
CA SER A 8 -17.67 10.54 3.08
C SER A 8 -16.36 10.42 2.31
N MET A 9 -15.28 11.03 2.80
CA MET A 9 -13.96 10.91 2.19
C MET A 9 -13.64 9.43 2.12
N LYS A 10 -13.84 8.84 0.95
CA LYS A 10 -13.40 7.48 0.65
C LYS A 10 -11.88 7.59 0.62
N ASN A 11 -11.21 7.31 1.74
CA ASN A 11 -9.75 7.36 1.85
C ASN A 11 -9.15 6.34 0.88
N SER A 12 -8.93 6.76 -0.37
CA SER A 12 -8.32 5.95 -1.40
C SER A 12 -6.83 5.84 -1.11
N ILE A 13 -6.34 4.61 -0.94
CA ILE A 13 -4.92 4.33 -0.82
C ILE A 13 -4.35 4.06 -2.21
N LYS A 14 -3.33 4.82 -2.59
CA LYS A 14 -2.60 4.57 -3.84
C LYS A 14 -1.61 3.44 -3.62
N VAL A 15 -1.74 2.39 -4.42
CA VAL A 15 -0.80 1.26 -4.45
C VAL A 15 -0.07 1.27 -5.78
N TYR A 16 1.25 1.16 -5.76
CA TYR A 16 2.08 0.91 -6.92
C TYR A 16 2.27 -0.59 -7.07
N LEU A 17 2.02 -1.13 -8.27
CA LEU A 17 2.26 -2.52 -8.59
C LEU A 17 3.60 -2.61 -9.31
N VAL A 18 4.53 -3.39 -8.76
CA VAL A 18 5.90 -3.47 -9.25
C VAL A 18 6.30 -4.93 -9.41
N ASN A 19 6.91 -5.27 -10.54
CA ASN A 19 7.56 -6.57 -10.72
C ASN A 19 9.04 -6.42 -10.34
N SER A 20 9.42 -7.01 -9.20
CA SER A 20 10.81 -7.04 -8.75
C SER A 20 11.60 -8.12 -9.51
N PHE A 21 12.93 -7.94 -9.59
CA PHE A 21 13.84 -8.90 -10.24
C PHE A 21 13.48 -9.25 -11.70
N THR A 22 12.93 -8.28 -12.43
CA THR A 22 12.60 -8.42 -13.86
C THR A 22 13.72 -7.88 -14.75
N ARG A 23 13.83 -8.45 -15.95
CA ARG A 23 14.60 -7.90 -17.07
C ARG A 23 13.64 -7.66 -18.22
N ASP A 24 13.76 -6.51 -18.88
CA ASP A 24 12.93 -6.12 -20.03
C ASP A 24 11.42 -6.23 -19.78
N HIS A 25 11.00 -5.97 -18.54
CA HIS A 25 9.60 -6.06 -18.08
C HIS A 25 8.95 -7.45 -18.19
N CYS A 26 9.75 -8.52 -18.36
CA CYS A 26 9.27 -9.90 -18.39
C CYS A 26 9.59 -10.64 -17.08
N GLY A 27 8.61 -11.40 -16.57
CA GLY A 27 8.73 -12.19 -15.33
C GLY A 27 8.90 -11.35 -14.07
N GLY A 28 9.59 -11.92 -13.08
CA GLY A 28 9.85 -11.28 -11.78
C GLY A 28 8.87 -11.70 -10.69
N ASN A 29 8.98 -11.06 -9.52
CA ASN A 29 8.09 -11.25 -8.38
C ASN A 29 7.22 -9.99 -8.18
N PRO A 30 5.91 -10.04 -8.43
CA PRO A 30 5.02 -8.90 -8.27
C PRO A 30 4.83 -8.54 -6.80
N ALA A 31 4.83 -7.26 -6.49
CA ALA A 31 4.60 -6.73 -5.15
C ALA A 31 3.78 -5.45 -5.17
N GLY A 32 2.99 -5.24 -4.12
CA GLY A 32 2.35 -3.96 -3.85
C GLY A 32 3.29 -3.04 -3.08
N VAL A 33 3.31 -1.76 -3.42
CA VAL A 33 4.06 -0.75 -2.67
C VAL A 33 3.16 0.45 -2.37
N VAL A 34 3.04 0.81 -1.10
CA VAL A 34 2.31 1.99 -0.64
C VAL A 34 3.32 2.97 -0.06
N LEU A 35 3.43 4.14 -0.70
CA LEU A 35 4.37 5.19 -0.31
C LEU A 35 3.68 6.24 0.57
N ASN A 36 4.29 6.56 1.71
CA ASN A 36 3.82 7.54 2.68
C ASN A 36 2.32 7.42 2.98
N PRO A 37 1.83 6.24 3.39
CA PRO A 37 0.43 6.09 3.75
C PRO A 37 0.07 6.93 4.97
N PRO A 38 -1.21 7.28 5.17
CA PRO A 38 -1.67 7.80 6.45
C PRO A 38 -1.45 6.76 7.57
N LYS A 39 -1.74 7.15 8.81
CA LYS A 39 -1.72 6.20 9.92
C LYS A 39 -2.77 5.10 9.70
N LEU A 40 -2.30 3.90 9.36
CA LEU A 40 -3.12 2.71 9.14
C LEU A 40 -2.93 1.74 10.31
N THR A 41 -4.01 1.08 10.73
CA THR A 41 -3.92 -0.05 11.67
C THR A 41 -3.35 -1.28 10.96
N THR A 42 -2.89 -2.26 11.73
CA THR A 42 -2.41 -3.54 11.21
C THR A 42 -3.48 -4.23 10.36
N GLU A 43 -4.74 -4.22 10.81
CA GLU A 43 -5.88 -4.84 10.12
C GLU A 43 -6.16 -4.16 8.78
N GLN A 44 -6.02 -2.83 8.72
CA GLN A 44 -6.16 -2.09 7.47
C GLN A 44 -5.04 -2.43 6.48
N LYS A 45 -3.80 -2.58 6.95
CA LYS A 45 -2.66 -2.97 6.10
C LYS A 45 -2.83 -4.40 5.55
N ILE A 46 -3.31 -5.33 6.39
CA ILE A 46 -3.67 -6.69 5.96
C ILE A 46 -4.78 -6.67 4.91
N ALA A 47 -5.87 -5.94 5.15
CA ALA A 47 -6.98 -5.84 4.21
C ALA A 47 -6.54 -5.24 2.85
N ILE A 48 -5.65 -4.25 2.88
CA ILE A 48 -5.04 -3.70 1.66
C ILE A 48 -4.18 -4.75 0.95
N ALA A 49 -3.29 -5.45 1.66
CA ALA A 49 -2.43 -6.48 1.07
C ALA A 49 -3.25 -7.61 0.43
N GLN A 50 -4.34 -8.04 1.09
CA GLN A 50 -5.31 -9.00 0.57
C GLN A 50 -6.00 -8.51 -0.69
N GLN A 51 -6.39 -7.23 -0.73
CA GLN A 51 -7.02 -6.64 -1.91
C GLN A 51 -6.04 -6.47 -3.08
N VAL A 52 -4.75 -6.25 -2.80
CA VAL A 52 -3.69 -6.20 -3.83
C VAL A 52 -3.46 -7.58 -4.43
N GLY A 53 -3.47 -8.64 -3.62
CA GLY A 53 -3.46 -10.03 -4.09
C GLY A 53 -2.12 -10.55 -4.58
N PHE A 54 -1.02 -9.89 -4.21
CA PHE A 54 0.34 -10.40 -4.40
C PHE A 54 0.88 -10.98 -3.09
N SER A 55 1.97 -11.75 -3.18
CA SER A 55 2.60 -12.40 -2.02
C SER A 55 2.88 -11.41 -0.89
N GLU A 56 3.30 -10.19 -1.23
CA GLU A 56 3.56 -9.12 -0.25
C GLU A 56 3.12 -7.73 -0.74
N THR A 57 2.76 -6.88 0.23
CA THR A 57 2.65 -5.43 0.07
C THR A 57 3.53 -4.72 1.08
N ALA A 58 4.41 -3.84 0.59
CA ALA A 58 5.30 -3.00 1.40
C ALA A 58 4.66 -1.64 1.69
N PHE A 59 4.68 -1.21 2.94
CA PHE A 59 4.23 0.11 3.39
C PHE A 59 5.44 0.92 3.83
N VAL A 60 5.76 1.97 3.08
CA VAL A 60 6.98 2.78 3.25
C VAL A 60 6.63 4.10 3.95
N TYR A 61 7.36 4.39 5.02
CA TYR A 61 7.25 5.61 5.82
C TYR A 61 8.61 6.32 5.83
N SER A 62 8.58 7.65 6.00
CA SER A 62 9.77 8.39 6.43
C SER A 62 10.21 7.88 7.81
N GLY A 63 11.51 7.66 7.99
CA GLY A 63 12.07 7.37 9.31
C GLY A 63 12.42 8.66 10.05
N ASP A 64 12.38 8.62 11.38
CA ASP A 64 12.85 9.73 12.22
C ASP A 64 14.39 9.75 12.30
N ASP A 65 15.00 8.57 12.45
CA ASP A 65 16.46 8.36 12.53
C ASP A 65 17.00 7.47 11.39
N THR A 66 16.16 7.13 10.40
CA THR A 66 16.52 6.32 9.22
C THR A 66 15.95 6.96 7.97
N ASP A 67 16.53 6.68 6.79
CA ASP A 67 15.98 7.19 5.53
C ASP A 67 14.50 6.77 5.36
N PHE A 68 14.20 5.50 5.64
CA PHE A 68 12.86 4.94 5.60
C PHE A 68 12.63 3.88 6.67
N LYS A 69 11.37 3.71 7.05
CA LYS A 69 10.84 2.52 7.73
C LYS A 69 9.89 1.79 6.78
N VAL A 70 9.97 0.47 6.73
CA VAL A 70 9.10 -0.35 5.87
C VAL A 70 8.44 -1.46 6.69
N ASP A 71 7.12 -1.57 6.60
CA ASP A 71 6.38 -2.73 7.09
C ASP A 71 5.96 -3.61 5.91
N PHE A 72 6.08 -4.94 6.05
CA PHE A 72 5.67 -5.92 5.05
C PHE A 72 4.46 -6.71 5.52
N PHE A 73 3.45 -6.85 4.65
CA PHE A 73 2.25 -7.62 4.92
C PHE A 73 1.97 -8.61 3.79
N TYR A 74 1.53 -9.80 4.18
CA TYR A 74 1.22 -10.91 3.28
C TYR A 74 -0.29 -10.97 3.04
N CYS A 75 -0.71 -11.50 1.89
CA CYS A 75 -2.12 -11.75 1.58
C CYS A 75 -2.74 -12.86 2.45
#